data_AF-A0A9D8VAR0-F1
#
_entry.id   AF-A0A9D8VAR0-F1
#
_cell.length_a   1.000
_cell.length_b   1.000
_cell.length_c   1.000
_cell.angle_alpha   90.00
_cell.angle_beta   90.00
_cell.angle_gamma   90.00
#
_symmetry.space_group_name_H-M   'P 1'
#
loop_
_entity.id
_entity.type
_entity.pdbx_description
1 polymer ?
#
loop_
_entity_poly.entity_id
_entity_poly.type
_entity_poly.pdbx_seq_one_letter_code
_entity_poly.pdbx_strand_id
1 'polypeptide(L)'
;MLDEIHQAGGEVFGVTSEPQTLATEAEEAWETQFPIVGDPHHEIREECSERGWLDVFYNEDAGHLRERKWASHPNGYYQPAVVVVHKTGRILYRWRCVPKFSNMNGAGARPEAAYTWEKIKASLDDTEDAALDINPLMGSKEVGWFPFMLMLTAHGWFIRPKAFPLAREGDKSSASPKKMIGRILGFVALWLVLFFMLPLKWFGTAVLAWLVVLTPGLIEIHRQFQHESDPY
;
A
#
# COMPACT_ATOMS: atom_id res chain seq x y z
N MET A 1 -18.44 15.94 1.71
CA MET A 1 -17.00 16.16 1.98
C MET A 1 -16.32 17.02 0.93
N LEU A 2 -16.18 16.62 -0.35
CA LEU A 2 -15.55 17.50 -1.35
C LEU A 2 -16.25 18.87 -1.44
N ASP A 3 -17.60 18.85 -1.49
CA ASP A 3 -18.41 20.08 -1.43
C ASP A 3 -18.16 20.92 -0.17
N GLU A 4 -17.91 20.28 0.98
CA GLU A 4 -17.63 20.99 2.24
C GLU A 4 -16.25 21.65 2.21
N ILE A 5 -15.25 20.98 1.61
CA ILE A 5 -13.91 21.53 1.41
C ILE A 5 -14.01 22.75 0.49
N HIS A 6 -14.73 22.65 -0.63
CA HIS A 6 -14.94 23.77 -1.54
C HIS A 6 -15.70 24.93 -0.87
N GLN A 7 -16.74 24.63 -0.07
CA GLN A 7 -17.46 25.65 0.71
C GLN A 7 -16.58 26.35 1.75
N ALA A 8 -15.58 25.66 2.30
CA ALA A 8 -14.57 26.24 3.17
C ALA A 8 -13.47 27.01 2.39
N GLY A 9 -13.54 27.05 1.05
CA GLY A 9 -12.57 27.71 0.18
C GLY A 9 -11.28 26.93 -0.05
N GLY A 10 -11.29 25.62 0.20
CA GLY A 10 -10.20 24.70 -0.09
C GLY A 10 -10.34 24.03 -1.44
N GLU A 11 -9.26 23.38 -1.89
CA GLU A 11 -9.20 22.59 -3.13
C GLU A 11 -8.52 21.25 -2.82
N VAL A 12 -8.89 20.20 -3.55
CA VAL A 12 -8.32 18.85 -3.38
C VAL A 12 -7.54 18.48 -4.63
N PHE A 13 -6.39 17.83 -4.43
CA PHE A 13 -5.56 17.30 -5.51
C PHE A 13 -5.15 15.88 -5.15
N GLY A 14 -5.29 14.95 -6.10
CA GLY A 14 -4.59 13.66 -6.05
C GLY A 14 -3.16 13.84 -6.56
N VAL A 15 -2.20 13.13 -5.95
CA VAL A 15 -0.82 13.06 -6.46
C VAL A 15 -0.41 11.61 -6.53
N THR A 16 0.16 11.20 -7.66
CA THR A 16 0.69 9.85 -7.88
C THR A 16 2.11 9.94 -8.42
N SER A 17 2.98 8.97 -8.13
CA SER A 17 4.29 8.90 -8.78
C SER A 17 4.25 8.21 -10.15
N GLU A 18 3.06 8.00 -10.71
CA GLU A 18 2.89 7.60 -12.10
C GLU A 18 2.92 8.82 -13.04
N PRO A 19 3.26 8.64 -14.33
CA PRO A 19 3.15 9.70 -15.33
C PRO A 19 1.75 10.30 -15.43
N GLN A 20 1.67 11.58 -15.83
CA GLN A 20 0.40 12.30 -15.96
C GLN A 20 -0.64 11.58 -16.82
N THR A 21 -0.24 10.83 -17.85
CA THR A 21 -1.18 10.05 -18.68
C THR A 21 -1.95 9.01 -17.88
N LEU A 22 -1.31 8.36 -16.90
CA LEU A 22 -1.97 7.40 -16.01
C LEU A 22 -2.76 8.09 -14.90
N ALA A 23 -2.28 9.24 -14.42
CA ALA A 23 -3.03 10.08 -13.48
C ALA A 23 -4.37 10.55 -14.08
N THR A 24 -4.36 11.05 -15.31
CA THR A 24 -5.57 11.44 -16.05
C THR A 24 -6.48 10.24 -16.34
N GLU A 25 -5.92 9.09 -16.71
CA GLU A 25 -6.71 7.85 -16.88
C GLU A 25 -7.44 7.48 -15.56
N ALA A 26 -6.76 7.57 -14.42
CA ALA A 26 -7.35 7.30 -13.12
C ALA A 26 -8.43 8.34 -12.75
N GLU A 27 -8.20 9.62 -13.03
CA GLU A 27 -9.18 10.69 -12.82
C GLU A 27 -10.48 10.43 -13.60
N GLU A 28 -10.37 10.07 -14.88
CA GLU A 28 -11.50 9.73 -15.74
C GLU A 28 -12.20 8.44 -15.27
N ALA A 29 -11.43 7.38 -15.00
CA ALA A 29 -11.98 6.07 -14.65
C ALA A 29 -12.61 6.02 -13.25
N TRP A 30 -12.14 6.84 -12.31
CA TRP A 30 -12.65 6.88 -10.94
C TRP A 30 -13.61 8.03 -10.68
N GLU A 31 -13.76 8.94 -11.65
CA GLU A 31 -14.65 10.11 -11.56
C GLU A 31 -14.37 10.92 -10.27
N THR A 32 -13.09 11.18 -9.96
CA THR A 32 -12.67 11.71 -8.64
C THR A 32 -13.23 13.10 -8.31
N GLN A 33 -13.78 13.84 -9.28
CA GLN A 33 -14.27 15.22 -9.13
C GLN A 33 -13.20 16.24 -8.69
N PHE A 34 -11.94 15.81 -8.64
CA PHE A 34 -10.76 16.62 -8.38
C PHE A 34 -9.59 16.12 -9.24
N PRO A 35 -8.67 17.00 -9.64
CA PRO A 35 -7.57 16.65 -10.53
C PRO A 35 -6.56 15.69 -9.86
N ILE A 36 -6.01 14.78 -10.66
CA ILE A 36 -4.88 13.94 -10.25
C ILE A 36 -3.61 14.35 -11.01
N VAL A 37 -2.57 14.69 -10.27
CA VAL A 37 -1.27 15.11 -10.80
C VAL A 37 -0.30 13.94 -10.79
N GLY A 38 0.28 13.65 -11.96
CA GLY A 38 1.37 12.70 -12.09
C GLY A 38 2.71 13.36 -11.77
N ASP A 39 3.43 12.77 -10.83
CA ASP A 39 4.73 13.21 -10.31
C ASP A 39 5.78 12.09 -10.47
N PRO A 40 6.07 11.64 -11.71
CA PRO A 40 6.96 10.49 -11.95
C PRO A 40 8.42 10.74 -11.59
N HIS A 41 8.81 12.02 -11.46
CA HIS A 41 10.16 12.45 -11.11
C HIS A 41 10.33 12.82 -9.64
N HIS A 42 9.23 12.79 -8.87
CA HIS A 42 9.18 13.09 -7.43
C HIS A 42 9.43 14.54 -7.03
N GLU A 43 9.20 15.49 -7.94
CA GLU A 43 9.42 16.92 -7.72
C GLU A 43 8.48 17.47 -6.64
N ILE A 44 7.20 17.07 -6.65
CA ILE A 44 6.23 17.53 -5.64
C ILE A 44 6.59 16.96 -4.27
N ARG A 45 6.97 15.69 -4.23
CA ARG A 45 7.44 15.04 -2.99
C ARG A 45 8.66 15.76 -2.41
N GLU A 46 9.67 16.04 -3.24
CA GLU A 46 10.90 16.71 -2.83
C GLU A 46 10.59 18.10 -2.27
N GLU A 47 9.78 18.89 -2.98
CA GLU A 47 9.34 20.21 -2.54
C GLU A 47 8.58 20.16 -1.20
N CYS A 48 7.69 19.18 -1.01
CA CYS A 48 6.99 18.97 0.27
C CYS A 48 7.96 18.69 1.43
N SER A 49 9.04 17.96 1.17
CA SER A 49 10.08 17.67 2.17
C SER A 49 10.92 18.91 2.46
N GLU A 50 11.39 19.61 1.42
CA GLU A 50 12.23 20.82 1.56
C GLU A 50 11.52 21.95 2.31
N ARG A 51 10.21 22.09 2.12
CA ARG A 51 9.37 23.04 2.85
C ARG A 51 9.05 22.63 4.28
N GLY A 52 9.45 21.44 4.71
CA GLY A 52 9.12 20.89 6.02
C GLY A 52 7.64 20.53 6.18
N TRP A 53 6.89 20.44 5.08
CA TRP A 53 5.47 20.12 5.10
C TRP A 53 5.26 18.65 5.44
N LEU A 54 5.83 17.77 4.62
CA LEU A 54 5.74 16.33 4.80
C LEU A 54 6.82 15.62 3.96
N ASP A 55 7.61 14.77 4.59
CA ASP A 55 8.52 13.86 3.89
C ASP A 55 7.78 12.53 3.62
N VAL A 56 7.42 12.26 2.36
CA VAL A 56 6.64 11.07 2.00
C VAL A 56 7.56 9.88 1.75
N PHE A 57 7.27 8.72 2.33
CA PHE A 57 8.01 7.50 2.01
C PHE A 57 7.66 7.01 0.60
N TYR A 58 8.64 6.41 -0.07
CA TYR A 58 8.43 5.78 -1.37
C TYR A 58 9.29 4.53 -1.46
N ASN A 59 8.85 3.59 -2.28
CA ASN A 59 9.54 2.32 -2.46
C ASN A 59 10.13 2.26 -3.87
N GLU A 60 11.46 2.11 -3.92
CA GLU A 60 12.25 2.07 -5.15
C GLU A 60 11.99 0.78 -5.95
N ASP A 61 11.88 -0.37 -5.28
CA ASP A 61 11.62 -1.65 -5.94
C ASP A 61 10.11 -1.87 -6.13
N ALA A 62 9.60 -1.37 -7.25
CA ALA A 62 8.25 -1.62 -7.75
C ALA A 62 8.07 -3.02 -8.38
N GLY A 63 8.96 -3.99 -8.11
CA GLY A 63 9.02 -5.29 -8.78
C GLY A 63 7.71 -6.10 -8.73
N HIS A 64 6.94 -5.96 -7.64
CA HIS A 64 5.65 -6.64 -7.47
C HIS A 64 4.55 -6.09 -8.40
N LEU A 65 4.80 -4.94 -9.04
CA LEU A 65 3.94 -4.31 -10.04
C LEU A 65 4.25 -4.79 -11.47
N ARG A 66 5.37 -5.49 -11.72
CA ARG A 66 5.84 -5.84 -13.08
C ARG A 66 4.86 -6.67 -13.92
N GLU A 67 3.99 -7.47 -13.29
CA GLU A 67 2.96 -8.19 -14.03
C GLU A 67 1.90 -7.24 -14.62
N ARG A 68 1.87 -5.96 -14.21
CA ARG A 68 0.99 -4.89 -14.68
C ARG A 68 1.71 -4.07 -15.74
N LYS A 69 1.54 -4.44 -17.01
CA LYS A 69 2.22 -3.78 -18.15
C LYS A 69 1.96 -2.26 -18.26
N TRP A 70 0.85 -1.80 -17.68
CA TRP A 70 0.44 -0.41 -17.70
C TRP A 70 0.99 0.40 -16.52
N ALA A 71 1.41 -0.24 -15.42
CA ALA A 71 1.89 0.48 -14.24
C ALA A 71 3.29 1.03 -14.52
N SER A 72 3.54 2.28 -14.14
CA SER A 72 4.82 2.93 -14.41
C SER A 72 5.22 3.87 -13.28
N HIS A 73 6.31 3.52 -12.60
CA HIS A 73 6.89 4.32 -11.51
C HIS A 73 8.39 4.48 -11.74
N PRO A 74 8.84 5.43 -12.58
CA PRO A 74 10.24 5.54 -13.00
C PRO A 74 11.22 5.64 -11.84
N ASN A 75 10.84 6.38 -10.78
CA ASN A 75 11.66 6.60 -9.58
C ASN A 75 11.11 5.86 -8.33
N GLY A 76 10.18 4.92 -8.51
CA GLY A 76 9.52 4.22 -7.41
C GLY A 76 8.14 4.78 -7.06
N TYR A 77 7.41 4.05 -6.21
CA TYR A 77 6.01 4.35 -5.90
C TYR A 77 5.83 4.94 -4.50
N TYR A 78 4.91 5.91 -4.38
CA TYR A 78 4.62 6.55 -3.11
C TYR A 78 3.91 5.62 -2.12
N GLN A 79 4.33 5.69 -0.87
CA GLN A 79 3.47 5.31 0.23
C GLN A 79 2.38 6.37 0.40
N PRO A 80 1.17 5.98 0.83
CA PRO A 80 0.07 6.92 1.00
C PRO A 80 0.41 8.04 1.98
N ALA A 81 -0.06 9.25 1.68
CA ALA A 81 0.12 10.41 2.54
C ALA A 81 -1.02 11.41 2.31
N VAL A 82 -1.21 12.30 3.29
CA VAL A 82 -2.13 13.44 3.22
C VAL A 82 -1.42 14.64 3.82
N VAL A 83 -1.41 15.76 3.12
CA VAL A 83 -0.96 17.04 3.66
C VAL A 83 -1.97 18.10 3.26
N VAL A 84 -2.30 18.98 4.20
CA VAL A 84 -3.24 20.08 3.99
C VAL A 84 -2.55 21.37 4.39
N VAL A 85 -2.43 22.26 3.41
CA VAL A 85 -1.68 23.50 3.52
C VAL A 85 -2.67 24.66 3.38
N HIS A 86 -2.71 25.53 4.39
CA HIS A 86 -3.45 26.79 4.31
C HIS A 86 -2.76 27.73 3.32
N LYS A 87 -3.50 28.68 2.72
CA LYS A 87 -2.96 29.66 1.77
C LYS A 87 -1.76 30.48 2.27
N THR A 88 -1.55 30.55 3.59
CA THR A 88 -0.38 31.22 4.22
C THR A 88 0.87 30.33 4.27
N GLY A 89 0.79 29.07 3.85
CA GLY A 89 1.85 28.06 3.98
C GLY A 89 1.81 27.26 5.28
N ARG A 90 0.87 27.55 6.19
CA ARG A 90 0.68 26.84 7.46
C ARG A 90 0.08 25.45 7.23
N ILE A 91 0.53 24.45 7.96
CA ILE A 91 -0.01 23.09 7.91
C ILE A 91 -1.26 22.98 8.78
N LEU A 92 -2.39 22.58 8.17
CA LEU A 92 -3.65 22.30 8.87
C LEU A 92 -3.77 20.84 9.28
N TYR A 93 -3.17 19.94 8.51
CA TYR A 93 -3.12 18.52 8.80
C TYR A 93 -2.01 17.87 8.00
N ARG A 94 -1.35 16.88 8.58
CA ARG A 94 -0.40 16.04 7.85
C ARG A 94 -0.33 14.63 8.44
N TRP A 95 -0.29 13.66 7.54
CA TRP A 95 -0.14 12.25 7.84
C TRP A 95 0.66 11.59 6.73
N ARG A 96 1.55 10.65 7.08
CA ARG A 96 2.23 9.78 6.13
C ARG A 96 2.18 8.35 6.61
N CYS A 97 2.03 7.43 5.66
CA CYS A 97 2.15 6.02 5.96
C CYS A 97 3.62 5.66 6.19
N VAL A 98 3.97 5.27 7.42
CA VAL A 98 5.24 4.60 7.72
C VAL A 98 5.07 3.11 7.38
N PRO A 99 5.83 2.54 6.43
CA PRO A 99 5.65 1.16 6.03
C PRO A 99 6.21 0.21 7.09
N LYS A 100 5.32 -0.44 7.85
CA LYS A 100 5.64 -1.34 8.97
C LYS A 100 5.07 -2.74 8.71
N PHE A 101 5.56 -3.75 9.43
CA PHE A 101 4.98 -5.09 9.30
C PHE A 101 3.52 -5.16 9.78
N SER A 102 3.11 -4.29 10.70
CA SER A 102 1.71 -4.20 11.15
C SER A 102 0.74 -3.75 10.05
N ASN A 103 1.22 -3.01 9.04
CA ASN A 103 0.40 -2.43 7.98
C ASN A 103 0.77 -2.92 6.57
N MET A 104 1.24 -4.16 6.46
CA MET A 104 1.66 -4.77 5.20
C MET A 104 2.73 -3.96 4.45
N ASN A 105 3.69 -3.36 5.17
CA ASN A 105 4.73 -2.52 4.58
C ASN A 105 4.13 -1.34 3.78
N GLY A 106 3.10 -0.73 4.35
CA GLY A 106 2.41 0.46 3.83
C GLY A 106 1.29 0.17 2.81
N ALA A 107 1.06 -1.09 2.47
CA ALA A 107 -0.10 -1.49 1.67
C ALA A 107 -1.43 -1.49 2.45
N GLY A 108 -1.38 -1.29 3.78
CA GLY A 108 -2.46 -1.43 4.77
C GLY A 108 -3.60 -0.40 4.72
N ALA A 109 -4.04 0.13 5.86
CA ALA A 109 -5.20 1.03 5.90
C ALA A 109 -4.79 2.50 5.70
N ARG A 110 -5.77 3.37 5.39
CA ARG A 110 -5.60 4.81 5.22
C ARG A 110 -6.46 5.52 6.29
N PRO A 111 -6.12 6.75 6.70
CA PRO A 111 -6.95 7.52 7.61
C PRO A 111 -8.39 7.60 7.12
N GLU A 112 -9.33 7.54 8.06
CA GLU A 112 -10.73 7.74 7.77
C GLU A 112 -10.95 9.21 7.34
N ALA A 113 -11.77 9.39 6.31
CA ALA A 113 -11.93 10.68 5.66
C ALA A 113 -12.63 11.70 6.58
N ALA A 114 -13.66 11.29 7.32
CA ALA A 114 -14.35 12.18 8.25
C ALA A 114 -13.45 12.57 9.43
N TYR A 115 -12.68 11.64 9.99
CA TYR A 115 -11.64 11.92 10.98
C TYR A 115 -10.65 12.97 10.47
N THR A 116 -10.15 12.78 9.25
CA THR A 116 -9.20 13.69 8.63
C THR A 116 -9.80 15.09 8.47
N TRP A 117 -11.06 15.16 8.02
CA TRP A 117 -11.78 16.42 7.88
C TRP A 117 -12.03 17.13 9.21
N GLU A 118 -12.40 16.41 10.27
CA GLU A 118 -12.55 16.99 11.62
C GLU A 118 -11.22 17.57 12.15
N LYS A 119 -10.09 16.90 11.89
CA LYS A 119 -8.77 17.42 12.26
C LYS A 119 -8.42 18.71 11.51
N ILE A 120 -8.69 18.76 10.21
CA ILE A 120 -8.47 19.96 9.40
C ILE A 120 -9.30 21.12 9.95
N LYS A 121 -10.59 20.91 10.18
CA LYS A 121 -11.49 21.96 10.72
C LYS A 121 -11.03 22.47 12.08
N ALA A 122 -10.63 21.56 12.97
CA ALA A 122 -10.13 21.94 14.29
C ALA A 122 -8.86 22.82 14.21
N SER A 123 -8.02 22.60 13.19
CA SER A 123 -6.79 23.37 13.02
C SER A 123 -6.97 24.69 12.25
N LEU A 124 -8.15 25.00 11.72
CA LEU A 124 -8.38 26.26 10.99
C LEU A 124 -8.14 27.49 11.88
N ASP A 125 -8.53 27.42 13.15
CA ASP A 125 -8.41 28.51 14.12
C ASP A 125 -7.04 28.55 14.83
N ASP A 126 -6.18 27.56 14.60
CA ASP A 126 -4.84 27.51 15.18
C ASP A 126 -3.87 28.49 14.51
N THR A 127 -2.84 28.91 15.25
CA THR A 127 -1.76 29.77 14.74
C THR A 127 -0.51 28.99 14.31
N GLU A 128 -0.32 27.78 14.85
CA GLU A 128 0.84 26.93 14.60
C GLU A 128 0.56 25.86 13.53
N ASP A 129 1.63 25.27 13.01
CA ASP A 129 1.53 24.10 12.13
C ASP A 129 1.01 22.88 12.90
N ALA A 130 0.12 22.12 12.29
CA ALA A 130 -0.32 20.85 12.84
C ALA A 130 0.86 19.86 12.97
N ALA A 131 0.92 19.18 14.12
CA ALA A 131 1.85 18.08 14.32
C ALA A 131 1.57 16.93 13.34
N LEU A 132 2.58 16.09 13.09
CA LEU A 132 2.38 14.86 12.32
C LEU A 132 1.42 13.93 13.05
N ASP A 133 0.34 13.52 12.38
CA ASP A 133 -0.57 12.53 12.95
C ASP A 133 0.07 11.14 12.87
N ILE A 134 0.48 10.61 14.02
CA ILE A 134 1.12 9.29 14.14
C ILE A 134 0.13 8.18 14.50
N ASN A 135 -1.12 8.52 14.84
CA ASN A 135 -2.13 7.54 15.26
C ASN A 135 -3.54 7.98 14.80
N PRO A 136 -3.76 8.11 13.48
CA PRO A 136 -5.06 8.51 12.97
C PRO A 136 -6.08 7.39 13.18
N LEU A 137 -7.37 7.78 13.19
CA LEU A 137 -8.42 6.78 13.04
C LEU A 137 -8.34 6.20 11.62
N MET A 138 -8.06 4.91 11.50
CA MET A 138 -7.96 4.23 10.21
C MET A 138 -9.35 3.84 9.68
N GLY A 139 -9.56 4.00 8.37
CA GLY A 139 -10.81 3.65 7.68
C GLY A 139 -11.04 2.15 7.54
N SER A 140 -10.03 1.33 7.80
CA SER A 140 -10.14 -0.13 7.80
C SER A 140 -9.17 -0.77 8.77
N LYS A 141 -9.42 -2.04 9.10
CA LYS A 141 -8.53 -2.82 9.96
C LYS A 141 -7.27 -3.21 9.18
N GLU A 142 -6.11 -2.97 9.79
CA GLU A 142 -4.84 -3.38 9.22
C GLU A 142 -4.62 -4.89 9.32
N VAL A 143 -3.89 -5.42 8.35
CA VAL A 143 -3.47 -6.82 8.28
C VAL A 143 -1.96 -6.86 8.45
N GLY A 144 -1.47 -7.75 9.30
CA GLY A 144 -0.04 -7.92 9.50
C GLY A 144 0.66 -8.55 8.28
N TRP A 145 1.98 -8.42 8.24
CA TRP A 145 2.86 -8.93 7.19
C TRP A 145 2.75 -10.45 7.01
N PHE A 146 2.70 -11.21 8.10
CA PHE A 146 2.65 -12.68 8.01
C PHE A 146 1.37 -13.20 7.33
N PRO A 147 0.15 -12.81 7.75
CA PRO A 147 -1.07 -13.14 7.01
C PRO A 147 -1.02 -12.71 5.54
N PHE A 148 -0.47 -11.53 5.26
CA PHE A 148 -0.32 -11.05 3.89
C PHE A 148 0.60 -11.94 3.05
N MET A 149 1.78 -12.30 3.57
CA MET A 149 2.73 -13.19 2.89
C MET A 149 2.17 -14.58 2.66
N LEU A 150 1.36 -15.11 3.59
CA LEU A 150 0.68 -16.39 3.40
C LEU A 150 -0.31 -16.33 2.22
N MET A 151 -1.02 -15.21 2.08
CA MET A 151 -1.95 -14.99 0.97
C MET A 151 -1.22 -14.87 -0.37
N LEU A 152 -0.09 -14.17 -0.43
CA LEU A 152 0.74 -14.08 -1.64
C LEU A 152 1.34 -15.44 -2.01
N THR A 153 1.76 -16.20 -1.02
CA THR A 153 2.29 -17.57 -1.20
C THR A 153 1.21 -18.50 -1.77
N ALA A 154 -0.02 -18.42 -1.25
CA ALA A 154 -1.16 -19.18 -1.76
C ALA A 154 -1.57 -18.77 -3.19
N HIS A 155 -1.44 -17.48 -3.53
CA HIS A 155 -1.65 -16.99 -4.89
C HIS A 155 -0.63 -17.61 -5.85
N GLY A 156 0.63 -17.67 -5.41
CA GLY A 156 1.76 -18.33 -6.05
C GLY A 156 1.80 -19.85 -6.02
N TRP A 157 0.69 -20.51 -5.63
CA TRP A 157 0.59 -21.97 -5.47
C TRP A 157 1.65 -22.58 -4.55
N PHE A 158 2.10 -21.83 -3.54
CA PHE A 158 3.11 -22.23 -2.57
C PHE A 158 4.49 -22.53 -3.17
N ILE A 159 4.76 -22.10 -4.41
CA ILE A 159 6.05 -22.27 -5.08
C ILE A 159 6.76 -20.93 -5.19
N ARG A 160 6.10 -19.93 -5.80
CA ARG A 160 6.65 -18.57 -5.93
C ARG A 160 5.54 -17.58 -5.58
N PRO A 161 5.62 -16.88 -4.43
CA PRO A 161 4.61 -15.91 -4.01
C PRO A 161 4.34 -14.86 -5.10
N LYS A 162 3.08 -14.44 -5.21
CA LYS A 162 2.65 -13.47 -6.22
C LYS A 162 1.75 -12.40 -5.62
N ALA A 163 2.07 -11.14 -5.90
CA ALA A 163 1.20 -10.01 -5.57
C ALA A 163 -0.19 -10.18 -6.22
N PHE A 164 -1.23 -9.66 -5.58
CA PHE A 164 -2.55 -9.63 -6.20
C PHE A 164 -2.54 -8.66 -7.40
N PRO A 165 -3.22 -9.02 -8.50
CA PRO A 165 -3.37 -8.10 -9.62
C PRO A 165 -4.25 -6.92 -9.19
N LEU A 166 -3.88 -5.71 -9.63
CA LEU A 166 -4.85 -4.61 -9.76
C LEU A 166 -5.49 -4.78 -11.13
N ALA A 167 -6.80 -5.04 -11.14
CA ALA A 167 -7.55 -5.28 -12.37
C ALA A 167 -7.97 -3.95 -12.99
N ARG A 168 -7.84 -3.84 -14.32
CA ARG A 168 -8.55 -2.85 -15.14
C ARG A 168 -9.86 -3.43 -15.65
N GLU A 169 -10.71 -2.57 -16.21
CA GLU A 169 -11.93 -3.01 -16.86
C GLU A 169 -11.62 -4.06 -17.94
N GLY A 170 -12.34 -5.18 -17.91
CA GLY A 170 -12.12 -6.31 -18.82
C GLY A 170 -11.10 -7.36 -18.36
N ASP A 171 -10.34 -7.11 -17.29
CA ASP A 171 -9.39 -8.09 -16.76
C ASP A 171 -10.09 -9.29 -16.10
N LYS A 172 -9.58 -10.49 -16.34
CA LYS A 172 -10.04 -11.70 -15.63
C LYS A 172 -9.48 -11.69 -14.21
N SER A 173 -10.35 -11.68 -13.21
CA SER A 173 -9.95 -11.86 -11.80
C SER A 173 -9.26 -13.21 -11.58
N SER A 174 -7.93 -13.19 -11.59
CA SER A 174 -7.09 -14.38 -11.41
C SER A 174 -6.95 -14.79 -9.93
N ALA A 175 -7.21 -13.87 -9.00
CA ALA A 175 -7.09 -14.10 -7.56
C ALA A 175 -8.06 -13.27 -6.72
N SER A 176 -8.59 -13.88 -5.67
CA SER A 176 -9.38 -13.19 -4.64
C SER A 176 -9.06 -13.75 -3.26
N PRO A 177 -9.23 -12.95 -2.17
CA PRO A 177 -8.88 -13.41 -0.82
C PRO A 177 -9.59 -14.72 -0.42
N LYS A 178 -10.88 -14.86 -0.74
CA LYS A 178 -11.65 -16.08 -0.44
C LYS A 178 -11.04 -17.33 -1.09
N LYS A 179 -10.60 -17.22 -2.35
CA LYS A 179 -9.93 -18.33 -3.06
C LYS A 179 -8.61 -18.71 -2.38
N MET A 180 -7.85 -17.73 -1.89
CA MET A 180 -6.56 -17.98 -1.24
C MET A 180 -6.72 -18.71 0.09
N ILE A 181 -7.72 -18.35 0.90
CA ILE A 181 -8.03 -19.08 2.13
C ILE A 181 -8.30 -20.56 1.84
N GLY A 182 -9.12 -20.85 0.81
CA GLY A 182 -9.36 -22.24 0.38
C GLY A 182 -8.08 -22.98 -0.02
N ARG A 183 -7.17 -22.32 -0.74
CA ARG A 183 -5.87 -22.90 -1.10
C ARG A 183 -4.99 -23.15 0.12
N ILE A 184 -4.96 -22.24 1.09
CA ILE A 184 -4.22 -22.39 2.34
C ILE A 184 -4.71 -23.61 3.10
N LEU A 185 -6.03 -23.74 3.30
CA LEU A 185 -6.63 -24.87 3.98
C LEU A 185 -6.32 -26.19 3.27
N GLY A 186 -6.47 -26.23 1.94
CA GLY A 186 -6.13 -27.42 1.14
C GLY A 186 -4.65 -27.80 1.22
N PHE A 187 -3.75 -26.82 1.21
CA PHE A 187 -2.31 -27.05 1.32
C PHE A 187 -1.92 -27.59 2.69
N VAL A 188 -2.48 -27.02 3.77
CA VAL A 188 -2.28 -27.52 5.14
C VAL A 188 -2.82 -28.95 5.27
N ALA A 189 -4.02 -29.22 4.76
CA ALA A 189 -4.61 -30.56 4.77
C ALA A 189 -3.73 -31.58 4.03
N LEU A 190 -3.18 -31.22 2.87
CA LEU A 190 -2.25 -32.07 2.12
C LEU A 190 -1.01 -32.41 2.96
N TRP A 191 -0.36 -31.42 3.58
CA TRP A 191 0.81 -31.69 4.43
C TRP A 191 0.47 -32.54 5.64
N LEU A 192 -0.70 -32.35 6.25
CA LEU A 192 -1.17 -33.21 7.34
C LEU A 192 -1.34 -34.67 6.89
N VAL A 193 -1.94 -34.88 5.71
CA VAL A 193 -2.06 -36.24 5.14
C VAL A 193 -0.69 -36.86 4.88
N LEU A 194 0.23 -36.10 4.25
CA LEU A 194 1.61 -36.57 4.00
C LEU A 194 2.35 -36.90 5.29
N PHE A 195 2.14 -36.14 6.36
CA PHE A 195 2.73 -36.39 7.66
C PHE A 195 2.31 -37.75 8.24
N PHE A 196 1.03 -38.12 8.11
CA PHE A 196 0.53 -39.41 8.59
C PHE A 196 0.86 -40.58 7.67
N MET A 197 1.04 -40.34 6.37
CA MET A 197 1.29 -41.39 5.38
C MET A 197 2.77 -41.72 5.16
N LEU A 198 3.67 -40.74 5.32
CA LEU A 198 5.09 -40.90 5.01
C LEU A 198 5.92 -41.15 6.27
N PRO A 199 6.99 -41.96 6.19
CA PRO A 199 7.98 -42.01 7.25
C PRO A 199 8.57 -40.61 7.51
N LEU A 200 8.82 -40.28 8.77
CA LEU A 200 9.23 -38.93 9.21
C LEU A 200 10.43 -38.37 8.43
N LYS A 201 11.38 -39.22 8.03
CA LYS A 201 12.54 -38.82 7.20
C LYS A 201 12.10 -38.29 5.83
N TRP A 202 11.21 -38.99 5.14
CA TRP A 202 10.71 -38.59 3.81
C TRP A 202 9.86 -37.33 3.90
N PHE A 203 8.99 -37.24 4.91
CA PHE A 203 8.23 -36.02 5.18
C PHE A 203 9.16 -34.82 5.41
N GLY A 204 10.17 -34.96 6.28
CA GLY A 204 11.15 -33.92 6.55
C GLY A 204 11.92 -33.50 5.30
N THR A 205 12.37 -34.44 4.46
CA THR A 205 13.02 -34.13 3.18
C THR A 205 12.09 -33.35 2.24
N ALA A 206 10.81 -33.72 2.15
CA ALA A 206 9.84 -33.00 1.32
C ALA A 206 9.63 -31.57 1.81
N VAL A 207 9.49 -31.36 3.13
CA VAL A 207 9.36 -30.01 3.73
C VAL A 207 10.60 -29.17 3.44
N LEU A 208 11.80 -29.72 3.63
CA LEU A 208 13.05 -29.01 3.36
C LEU A 208 13.18 -28.64 1.87
N ALA A 209 12.87 -29.56 0.96
CA ALA A 209 12.87 -29.28 -0.47
C ALA A 209 11.88 -28.17 -0.83
N TRP A 210 10.68 -28.19 -0.26
CA TRP A 210 9.67 -27.15 -0.45
C TRP A 210 10.17 -25.78 0.06
N LEU A 211 10.78 -25.72 1.25
CA LEU A 211 11.35 -24.49 1.80
C LEU A 211 12.46 -23.93 0.90
N VAL A 212 13.34 -24.78 0.38
CA VAL A 212 14.39 -24.37 -0.57
C VAL A 212 13.79 -23.74 -1.83
N VAL A 213 12.71 -24.31 -2.37
CA VAL A 213 12.02 -23.78 -3.55
C VAL A 213 11.29 -22.47 -3.25
N LEU A 214 10.64 -22.35 -2.09
CA LEU A 214 9.82 -21.19 -1.72
C LEU A 214 10.66 -19.96 -1.33
N THR A 215 11.78 -20.18 -0.64
CA THR A 215 12.58 -19.12 0.00
C THR A 215 13.00 -17.99 -0.95
N PRO A 216 13.52 -18.26 -2.18
CA PRO A 216 13.88 -17.21 -3.11
C PRO A 216 12.72 -16.25 -3.45
N GLY A 217 11.50 -16.79 -3.58
CA GLY A 217 10.31 -15.98 -3.87
C GLY A 217 9.84 -15.16 -2.66
N LEU A 218 10.03 -15.66 -1.44
CA LEU A 218 9.77 -14.87 -0.22
C LEU A 218 10.75 -13.69 -0.10
N ILE A 219 12.04 -13.94 -0.36
CA ILE A 219 13.07 -12.90 -0.37
C ILE A 219 12.78 -11.84 -1.45
N GLU A 220 12.39 -12.28 -2.64
CA GLU A 220 12.02 -11.39 -3.74
C GLU A 220 10.88 -10.46 -3.36
N ILE A 221 9.75 -10.99 -2.85
CA ILE A 221 8.63 -10.15 -2.39
C ILE A 221 9.06 -9.25 -1.24
N HIS A 222 9.82 -9.77 -0.27
CA HIS A 222 10.22 -8.96 0.88
C HIS A 222 11.05 -7.73 0.47
N ARG A 223 11.94 -7.87 -0.52
CA ARG A 223 12.72 -6.75 -1.05
C ARG A 223 11.87 -5.73 -1.83
N GLN A 224 10.77 -6.18 -2.42
CA GLN A 224 9.84 -5.34 -3.19
C GLN A 224 8.88 -4.52 -2.33
N PHE A 225 8.95 -4.63 -1.00
CA PHE A 225 8.12 -3.88 -0.07
C PHE A 225 9.02 -3.18 0.95
N GLN A 226 9.06 -1.85 0.90
CA GLN A 226 9.79 -1.03 1.88
C GLN A 226 9.41 -1.38 3.32
N HIS A 227 10.38 -1.38 4.23
CA HIS A 227 10.13 -1.56 5.65
C HIS A 227 10.93 -0.53 6.44
N GLU A 228 10.23 0.24 7.26
CA GLU A 228 10.84 1.15 8.22
C GLU A 228 10.74 0.57 9.62
N SER A 229 11.79 0.80 10.41
CA SER A 229 11.81 0.41 11.81
C SER A 229 10.75 1.15 12.63
N ASP A 230 10.31 0.54 13.73
CA ASP A 230 9.24 1.07 14.59
C ASP A 230 9.45 2.43 15.28
N PRO A 231 10.67 2.98 15.49
CA PRO A 231 10.83 4.29 16.14
C PRO A 231 10.47 5.49 15.24
N TYR A 232 10.02 5.25 14.00
CA TYR A 232 9.35 6.24 13.15
C TYR A 232 7.87 6.42 13.52
#